data_AF-A0AAW1BWF1-F1
#
_entry.id   AF-A0AAW1BWF1-F1
#
_cell.length_a   1.000
_cell.length_b   1.000
_cell.length_c   1.000
_cell.angle_alpha   90.00
_cell.angle_beta   90.00
_cell.angle_gamma   90.00
#
_symmetry.space_group_name_H-M   'P 1'
#
loop_
_entity.id
_entity.type
_entity.pdbx_description
1 polymer ?
#
loop_
_entity_poly.entity_id
_entity_poly.type
_entity_poly.pdbx_seq_one_letter_code
_entity_poly.pdbx_strand_id
1 'polypeptide(L)' 'MQHIFAFFCTSFLGAALGVNFPSNIQIGGLFPTQQSQEHAAFMFALSQFTEPPKLAPQIDIVNISDSFEMTYTCK' A
#
# COMPACT_ATOMS: atom_id res chain seq x y z
N MET A 1 -36.52 -5.02 -25.27
CA MET A 1 -35.22 -5.64 -25.59
C MET A 1 -34.01 -4.75 -25.24
N GLN A 2 -34.03 -3.43 -25.45
CA GLN A 2 -32.86 -2.55 -25.21
C GLN A 2 -32.46 -2.38 -23.73
N HIS A 3 -33.42 -2.30 -22.80
CA HIS A 3 -33.13 -2.08 -21.38
C HIS A 3 -32.43 -3.28 -20.70
N ILE A 4 -32.76 -4.50 -21.14
CA ILE A 4 -32.12 -5.72 -20.65
C ILE A 4 -30.65 -5.74 -21.08
N PHE A 5 -30.37 -5.41 -22.35
CA PHE A 5 -29.02 -5.31 -22.86
C PHE A 5 -28.18 -4.25 -22.13
N ALA A 6 -28.76 -3.08 -21.86
CA ALA A 6 -28.11 -2.03 -21.07
C ALA A 6 -27.77 -2.50 -19.65
N PHE A 7 -28.67 -3.24 -18.99
CA PHE A 7 -28.46 -3.77 -17.64
C PHE A 7 -27.33 -4.81 -17.59
N PHE A 8 -27.23 -5.66 -18.62
CA PHE A 8 -26.11 -6.60 -18.76
C PHE A 8 -24.80 -5.87 -19.01
N CYS A 9 -24.78 -4.85 -19.89
CA CYS A 9 -23.59 -4.05 -20.15
C CYS A 9 -23.10 -3.30 -18.90
N THR A 10 -23.97 -2.71 -18.10
CA THR A 10 -23.59 -2.00 -16.87
C THR A 10 -23.09 -2.96 -15.80
N SER A 11 -23.71 -4.14 -15.67
CA SER A 11 -23.28 -5.18 -14.73
C SER A 11 -21.91 -5.75 -15.12
N PHE A 12 -21.70 -5.98 -16.41
CA PHE A 12 -20.44 -6.48 -16.95
C PHE A 12 -19.32 -5.44 -16.85
N LEU A 13 -19.59 -4.15 -17.12
CA LEU A 13 -18.64 -3.06 -16.89
C LEU A 13 -18.28 -2.95 -15.40
N GLY A 14 -19.26 -3.01 -14.51
CA GLY A 14 -19.01 -2.98 -13.06
C GLY A 14 -18.14 -4.14 -12.59
N ALA A 15 -18.40 -5.35 -13.09
CA ALA A 15 -17.58 -6.53 -12.82
C ALA A 15 -16.16 -6.40 -13.41
N ALA A 16 -16.03 -5.96 -14.66
CA ALA A 16 -14.75 -5.80 -15.34
C ALA A 16 -13.85 -4.73 -14.67
N LEU A 17 -14.45 -3.67 -14.13
CA LEU A 17 -13.73 -2.64 -13.39
C LEU A 17 -13.38 -3.08 -11.96
N GLY A 18 -14.22 -3.90 -11.32
CA GLY A 18 -13.99 -4.42 -9.96
C GLY A 18 -12.92 -5.51 -9.87
N VAL A 19 -12.69 -6.27 -10.94
CA VAL A 19 -11.71 -7.38 -10.95
C VAL A 19 -10.26 -6.95 -11.20
N ASN A 20 -10.02 -5.68 -11.57
CA ASN A 20 -8.68 -5.23 -11.96
C ASN A 20 -7.87 -4.63 -10.79
N PHE A 21 -8.27 -4.89 -9.54
CA PHE A 21 -7.51 -4.42 -8.40
C PHE A 21 -6.22 -5.25 -8.23
N PRO A 22 -5.04 -4.63 -8.10
CA PRO A 22 -3.78 -5.35 -7.99
C PRO A 22 -3.79 -6.26 -6.76
N SER A 23 -3.48 -7.54 -6.97
CA SER A 23 -3.42 -8.54 -5.89
C SER A 23 -2.27 -8.31 -4.92
N ASN A 24 -1.26 -7.52 -5.31
CA ASN A 24 -0.14 -7.11 -4.49
C ASN A 24 0.00 -5.58 -4.49
N ILE A 25 -0.06 -4.97 -3.32
CA ILE A 25 0.13 -3.53 -3.12
C ILE A 25 1.51 -3.31 -2.50
N GLN A 26 2.35 -2.55 -3.18
CA GLN A 26 3.67 -2.18 -2.69
C GLN A 26 3.52 -1.04 -1.67
N ILE A 27 3.95 -1.27 -0.42
CA ILE A 27 3.95 -0.25 0.63
C ILE A 27 5.39 0.19 0.87
N GLY A 28 5.72 1.42 0.48
CA GLY A 28 6.99 2.04 0.81
C GLY A 28 7.04 2.42 2.29
N GLY A 29 8.18 2.19 2.95
CA GLY A 29 8.42 2.61 4.33
C GLY A 29 9.87 2.98 4.57
N LEU A 30 10.11 4.08 5.28
CA LEU A 30 11.46 4.48 5.70
C LEU A 30 11.61 4.17 7.18
N PHE A 31 12.56 3.29 7.52
CA PHE A 31 12.84 2.92 8.91
C PHE A 31 14.22 3.43 9.33
N PRO A 32 14.35 4.04 10.54
CA PRO A 32 15.62 4.60 11.01
C PRO A 32 16.68 3.53 11.32
N THR A 33 16.23 2.36 11.74
CA THR A 33 17.09 1.25 12.15
C THR A 33 16.50 -0.07 11.67
N GLN A 34 17.38 -1.02 11.34
CA GLN A 34 16.98 -2.34 10.82
C GLN A 34 16.37 -3.25 11.89
N GLN A 35 16.76 -3.05 13.15
CA GLN A 35 16.31 -3.83 14.30
C GLN A 35 15.67 -2.88 15.32
N SER A 36 14.47 -2.46 14.99
CA SER A 36 13.63 -1.62 15.86
C SER A 36 12.39 -2.41 16.29
N GLN A 37 11.85 -2.10 17.46
CA GLN A 37 10.61 -2.73 17.93
C GLN A 37 9.45 -2.41 16.99
N GLU A 38 9.46 -1.23 16.40
CA GLU A 38 8.50 -0.73 15.42
C GLU A 38 8.57 -1.51 14.11
N HIS A 39 9.77 -1.81 13.62
CA HIS A 39 9.97 -2.67 12.44
C HIS A 39 9.44 -4.10 12.70
N ALA A 40 9.70 -4.65 13.89
CA ALA A 40 9.18 -5.96 14.26
C ALA A 40 7.64 -5.97 14.38
N ALA A 41 7.04 -4.94 14.99
CA ALA A 41 5.60 -4.78 15.10
C ALA A 41 4.94 -4.62 13.71
N PHE A 42 5.57 -3.87 12.81
CA PHE A 42 5.12 -3.69 11.44
C PHE A 42 5.09 -5.02 10.66
N MET A 43 6.19 -5.78 10.71
CA MET A 43 6.25 -7.09 10.05
C MET A 43 5.28 -8.11 10.68
N PHE A 44 5.05 -8.03 11.99
CA PHE A 44 4.06 -8.84 12.68
C PHE A 44 2.63 -8.51 12.26
N ALA A 45 2.27 -7.23 12.15
CA ALA A 45 0.95 -6.83 11.66
C ALA A 45 0.73 -7.27 10.20
N LEU A 46 1.76 -7.17 9.35
CA LEU A 46 1.70 -7.64 7.97
C LEU A 46 1.53 -9.16 7.87
N SER A 47 2.11 -9.94 8.77
CA SER A 47 1.95 -11.40 8.77
C SER A 47 0.55 -11.86 9.23
N GLN A 48 -0.13 -11.03 10.02
CA GLN A 48 -1.53 -11.26 10.42
C GLN A 48 -2.54 -10.93 9.30
N PHE A 49 -2.14 -10.10 8.34
CA PHE A 49 -3.01 -9.68 7.24
C PHE A 49 -3.04 -10.75 6.13
N THR A 50 -4.13 -11.51 6.07
CA THR A 50 -4.32 -12.61 5.10
C THR A 50 -5.31 -12.30 3.99
N GLU A 51 -6.04 -11.18 4.10
CA GLU A 51 -7.04 -10.76 3.12
C GLU A 51 -6.35 -10.15 1.88
N PRO A 52 -6.89 -10.37 0.67
CA PRO A 52 -6.45 -9.63 -0.50
C PRO A 52 -6.91 -8.17 -0.39
N PRO A 53 -6.11 -7.20 -0.88
CA PRO A 53 -4.84 -7.33 -1.61
C PRO A 53 -3.63 -7.53 -0.69
N LYS A 54 -2.70 -8.41 -1.07
CA LYS A 54 -1.49 -8.68 -0.27
C LYS A 54 -0.61 -7.43 -0.19
N LEU A 55 -0.25 -7.05 1.03
CA LEU A 55 0.65 -5.93 1.27
C LEU A 55 2.11 -6.41 1.16
N ALA A 56 2.83 -5.88 0.17
CA ALA A 56 4.24 -6.15 -0.07
C ALA A 56 5.06 -4.95 0.43
N PRO A 57 5.69 -5.03 1.61
CA PRO A 57 6.49 -3.93 2.13
C PRO A 57 7.78 -3.75 1.31
N GLN A 58 8.07 -2.50 0.95
CA GLN A 58 9.33 -2.02 0.39
C GLN A 58 9.95 -1.07 1.41
N ILE A 59 10.70 -1.64 2.34
CA ILE A 59 11.30 -0.90 3.45
C ILE A 59 12.75 -0.58 3.11
N ASP A 60 13.08 0.71 3.14
CA ASP A 60 14.46 1.18 3.07
C ASP A 60 14.89 1.67 4.44
N ILE A 61 16.11 1.27 4.84
CA ILE A 61 16.72 1.75 6.08
C ILE A 61 17.43 3.06 5.75
N VAL A 62 16.96 4.14 6.34
CA VAL A 62 17.49 5.48 6.08
C VAL A 62 17.86 6.12 7.39
N ASN A 63 19.00 6.81 7.40
CA ASN A 63 19.31 7.70 8.50
C ASN A 63 18.35 8.89 8.46
N ILE A 64 17.27 8.82 9.24
CA ILE A 64 16.24 9.86 9.29
C ILE A 64 16.78 11.19 9.83
N SER A 65 17.95 11.20 10.51
CA SER A 65 18.59 12.44 10.95
C SER A 65 19.04 13.30 9.79
N ASP A 66 19.57 12.67 8.73
CA ASP A 66 20.17 13.38 7.59
C ASP A 66 19.11 13.84 6.58
N SER A 67 17.91 13.24 6.63
CA SER A 67 16.86 13.37 5.61
C SER A 67 15.73 14.31 6.01
N PHE A 68 15.49 14.50 7.32
CA PHE A 68 14.46 15.40 7.86
C PHE A 68 15.04 16.58 8.66
N GLU A 69 16.36 16.80 8.60
CA GLU A 69 16.98 18.05 9.06
C GLU A 69 16.57 19.19 8.13
N MET A 70 15.28 19.56 8.20
CA MET A 70 14.72 20.69 7.50
C MET A 70 15.22 21.96 8.18
N THR A 71 16.43 22.36 7.79
CA THR A 71 16.99 23.72 7.77
C THR A 71 16.14 24.76 8.52
N TYR A 72 16.29 24.86 9.85
CA TYR A 72 15.90 26.05 10.61
C TYR A 72 16.93 27.19 10.50
N THR A 73 17.89 27.09 9.58
CA THR A 73 18.88 28.14 9.32
C THR A 73 18.40 29.09 8.20
N CYS A 74 17.26 29.75 8.41
CA CYS A 74 17.08 31.09 7.83
C CYS A 74 17.84 32.08 8.74
N LYS A 75 19.05 32.45 8.32
CA LYS A 75 19.72 33.67 8.78
C LYS A 75 19.39 34.82 7.85
#